data_AF-A0A8J5N7M4-F1
#
_entry.id   AF-A0A8J5N7M4-F1
#
_cell.length_a   1.000
_cell.length_b   1.000
_cell.length_c   1.000
_cell.angle_alpha   90.00
_cell.angle_beta   90.00
_cell.angle_gamma   90.00
#
_symmetry.space_group_name_H-M   'P 1'
#
loop_
_entity.id
_entity.type
_entity.pdbx_description
1 polymer ?
#
loop_
_entity_poly.entity_id
_entity_poly.type
_entity_poly.pdbx_seq_one_letter_code
_entity_poly.pdbx_strand_id
1 'polypeptide(L)'
;MKRANTAVVWAGTWPLLSTSTPSRASSPQMSYLWIGGTKDIVEDQWRWVTGEALRPGDWCRGSPEITVGARDCIYMELDCHPPLRSGSCLGSRKYICQYRP
;
A
#
# COMPACT_ATOMS: atom_id res chain seq x y z
N MET A 1 -17.02 0.25 -26.67
CA MET A 1 -16.52 1.65 -26.68
C MET A 1 -15.09 1.63 -27.21
N LYS A 2 -14.91 2.17 -28.42
CA LYS A 2 -13.62 2.40 -29.11
C LYS A 2 -13.06 3.75 -28.59
N ARG A 3 -11.77 4.06 -28.50
CA ARG A 3 -10.64 3.93 -29.43
C ARG A 3 -9.34 4.07 -28.61
N ALA A 4 -8.31 3.29 -28.94
CA ALA A 4 -6.93 3.70 -28.73
C ALA A 4 -6.60 4.72 -29.85
N ASN A 5 -6.15 5.91 -29.50
CA ASN A 5 -5.71 6.91 -30.48
C ASN A 5 -4.26 6.62 -30.87
N THR A 6 -4.11 6.07 -32.08
CA THR A 6 -2.85 5.99 -32.82
C THR A 6 -2.40 7.40 -33.19
N ALA A 7 -1.32 7.89 -32.57
CA ALA A 7 -0.69 9.13 -32.99
C ALA A 7 0.19 8.86 -34.21
N VAL A 8 -0.16 9.51 -35.33
CA VAL A 8 0.61 9.54 -36.57
C VAL A 8 1.80 10.46 -36.36
N VAL A 9 3.02 9.92 -36.41
CA VAL A 9 4.26 10.71 -36.39
C VAL A 9 4.64 11.06 -37.83
N TRP A 10 4.58 12.36 -38.14
CA TRP A 10 5.10 12.92 -39.38
C TRP A 10 6.64 13.03 -39.28
N ALA A 11 7.35 12.50 -40.26
CA ALA A 11 8.80 12.64 -40.36
C ALA A 11 9.14 14.03 -40.92
N GLY A 12 9.45 14.97 -40.04
CA GLY A 12 10.03 16.28 -40.36
C GLY A 12 11.40 16.40 -39.71
N THR A 13 12.44 16.63 -40.51
CA THR A 13 13.84 16.80 -40.09
C THR A 13 14.08 18.16 -39.46
N TRP A 14 14.37 18.21 -38.15
CA TRP A 14 14.91 19.36 -37.40
C TRP A 14 15.89 18.87 -36.30
N PRO A 15 16.83 19.70 -35.81
CA PRO A 15 18.21 19.32 -35.48
C PRO A 15 18.36 18.56 -34.15
N LEU A 16 19.56 18.02 -33.94
CA LEU A 16 20.03 17.35 -32.72
C LEU A 16 19.85 18.25 -31.48
N LEU A 17 18.67 18.26 -30.88
CA LEU A 17 18.51 18.65 -29.49
C LEU A 17 18.75 17.40 -28.63
N SER A 18 19.72 17.55 -27.74
CA SER A 18 20.02 16.65 -26.63
C SER A 18 18.76 15.99 -26.10
N THR A 19 18.61 14.70 -26.37
CA THR A 19 17.57 13.88 -25.75
C THR A 19 17.97 13.76 -24.28
N SER A 20 17.54 14.70 -23.44
CA SER A 20 17.34 14.36 -22.04
C SER A 20 16.31 13.24 -22.07
N THR A 21 16.80 12.01 -21.88
CA THR A 21 15.96 10.86 -21.62
C THR A 21 14.91 11.29 -20.62
N PRO A 22 13.60 11.13 -20.89
CA PRO A 22 12.60 11.34 -19.85
C PRO A 22 13.05 10.49 -18.67
N SER A 23 13.35 11.16 -17.56
CA SER A 23 13.77 10.49 -16.34
C SER A 23 12.71 9.43 -16.07
N ARG A 24 13.16 8.17 -16.07
CA ARG A 24 12.38 6.99 -15.72
C ARG A 24 11.43 7.40 -14.60
N ALA A 25 10.13 7.47 -14.90
CA ALA A 25 9.12 7.74 -13.89
C ALA A 25 9.46 6.82 -12.72
N SER A 26 9.74 7.41 -11.56
CA SER A 26 10.06 6.66 -10.35
C SER A 26 8.97 5.60 -10.22
N SER A 27 9.37 4.32 -10.21
CA SER A 27 8.46 3.20 -9.94
C SER A 27 7.56 3.58 -8.76
N PRO A 28 6.26 3.20 -8.75
CA PRO A 28 5.40 3.50 -7.62
C PRO A 28 6.15 3.06 -6.35
N GLN A 29 6.46 4.02 -5.49
CA GLN A 29 7.13 3.70 -4.25
C GLN A 29 6.14 2.80 -3.48
N MET A 30 6.53 1.55 -3.26
CA MET A 30 5.84 0.61 -2.38
C MET A 30 5.50 1.33 -1.08
N SER A 31 4.26 1.74 -0.96
CA SER A 31 3.81 2.61 0.12
C SER A 31 3.22 1.73 1.21
N TYR A 32 3.95 1.63 2.31
CA TYR A 32 3.49 0.98 3.52
C TYR A 32 2.95 2.03 4.47
N LEU A 33 1.65 1.99 4.73
CA LEU A 33 0.98 3.00 5.54
C LEU A 33 0.42 2.36 6.80
N TRP A 34 0.79 2.89 7.96
CA TRP A 34 0.14 2.50 9.21
C TRP A 34 -1.34 2.86 9.16
N ILE A 35 -2.16 1.95 9.67
CA ILE A 35 -3.57 2.17 9.93
C ILE A 35 -3.86 1.75 11.38
N GLY A 36 -4.99 2.21 11.92
CA GLY A 36 -5.33 2.02 13.32
C GLY A 36 -5.78 0.59 13.65
N GLY A 37 -4.96 -0.43 13.43
CA GLY A 37 -5.25 -1.81 13.82
C GLY A 37 -4.07 -2.48 14.53
N THR A 38 -4.36 -3.35 15.49
CA THR A 38 -3.35 -4.09 16.26
C THR A 38 -3.85 -5.47 16.69
N LYS A 39 -2.93 -6.36 17.04
CA LYS A 39 -3.24 -7.65 17.67
C LYS A 39 -3.41 -7.46 19.18
N ASP A 40 -4.58 -7.83 19.70
CA ASP A 40 -4.81 -8.00 21.13
C ASP A 40 -4.09 -9.27 21.61
N ILE A 41 -3.19 -9.13 22.58
CA ILE A 41 -2.39 -10.26 23.09
C ILE A 41 -3.23 -11.18 24.00
N VAL A 42 -4.20 -10.62 24.73
CA VAL A 42 -4.98 -11.37 25.73
C VAL A 42 -6.02 -12.23 25.04
N GLU A 43 -6.69 -11.68 24.03
CA GLU A 43 -7.76 -12.37 23.30
C GLU A 43 -7.26 -13.11 22.04
N ASP A 44 -6.00 -12.90 21.65
CA ASP A 44 -5.39 -13.39 20.40
C ASP A 44 -6.19 -12.97 19.15
N GLN A 45 -6.76 -11.75 19.16
CA GLN A 45 -7.63 -11.23 18.10
C GLN A 45 -7.09 -9.94 17.49
N TRP A 46 -7.36 -9.73 16.20
CA TRP A 46 -7.05 -8.48 15.50
C TRP A 46 -8.21 -7.49 15.65
N ARG A 47 -7.90 -6.28 16.13
CA ARG A 47 -8.90 -5.23 16.37
C ARG A 47 -8.46 -3.89 15.81
N TRP A 48 -9.44 -3.12 15.35
CA TRP A 48 -9.25 -1.70 15.09
C TRP A 48 -9.11 -0.95 16.42
N VAL A 49 -8.45 0.22 16.40
CA VAL A 49 -8.34 1.12 17.56
C VAL A 49 -9.69 1.62 18.06
N THR A 50 -10.73 1.47 17.25
CA THR A 50 -12.12 1.79 17.54
C THR A 50 -12.88 0.63 18.21
N GLY A 51 -12.25 -0.55 18.34
CA GLY A 51 -12.74 -1.71 19.09
C GLY A 51 -13.36 -2.82 18.23
N GLU A 52 -13.71 -2.53 16.98
CA GLU A 52 -14.29 -3.53 16.06
C GLU A 52 -13.24 -4.58 15.65
N ALA A 53 -13.68 -5.83 15.51
CA ALA A 53 -12.81 -6.91 15.05
C ALA A 53 -12.48 -6.76 13.55
N LEU A 54 -11.26 -7.12 13.16
CA LEU A 54 -10.88 -7.24 11.75
C LEU A 54 -11.45 -8.52 11.13
N ARG A 55 -11.75 -8.46 9.82
CA ARG A 55 -12.26 -9.62 9.09
C ARG A 55 -11.10 -10.43 8.49
N PRO A 56 -11.19 -11.76 8.47
CA PRO A 56 -10.19 -12.60 7.79
C PRO A 56 -10.00 -12.27 6.30
N GLY A 57 -11.03 -11.72 5.64
CA GLY A 57 -10.99 -11.33 4.23
C GLY A 57 -10.32 -9.99 3.96
N ASP A 58 -9.83 -9.27 4.96
CA ASP A 58 -9.15 -7.98 4.77
C ASP A 58 -7.63 -8.15 4.57
N TRP A 59 -7.10 -9.37 4.75
CA TRP A 59 -5.67 -9.65 4.72
C TRP A 59 -5.14 -9.96 3.32
N CYS A 60 -3.95 -9.42 3.04
CA CYS A 60 -3.13 -9.86 1.93
C CYS A 60 -2.78 -11.35 2.07
N ARG A 61 -2.56 -12.04 0.95
CA ARG A 61 -2.12 -13.43 0.95
C ARG A 61 -0.84 -13.60 1.80
N GLY A 62 -0.89 -14.57 2.72
CA GLY A 62 0.22 -14.86 3.64
C GLY A 62 0.26 -13.93 4.87
N SER A 63 -0.78 -13.12 5.08
CA SER A 63 -0.98 -12.34 6.30
C SER A 63 -2.30 -12.75 6.98
N PRO A 64 -2.44 -12.53 8.30
CA PRO A 64 -1.45 -11.94 9.20
C PRO A 64 -0.24 -12.85 9.46
N GLU A 65 0.91 -12.24 9.75
CA GLU A 65 2.07 -12.95 10.28
C GLU A 65 1.73 -13.53 11.67
N ILE A 66 2.02 -14.81 11.87
CA ILE A 66 1.68 -15.51 13.12
C ILE A 66 2.83 -15.32 14.10
N THR A 67 2.76 -14.25 14.89
CA THR A 67 3.69 -14.03 16.00
C THR A 67 2.97 -14.35 17.31
N VAL A 68 3.39 -15.44 17.97
CA VAL A 68 2.84 -15.84 19.28
C VAL A 68 3.38 -14.89 20.35
N GLY A 69 2.48 -14.28 21.15
CA GLY A 69 2.85 -13.44 22.29
C GLY A 69 3.36 -12.03 21.96
N ALA A 70 3.34 -11.60 20.70
CA ALA A 70 3.73 -10.26 20.29
C ALA A 70 2.51 -9.40 19.93
N ARG A 71 2.57 -8.10 20.26
CA ARG A 71 1.65 -7.10 19.73
C ARG A 71 2.17 -6.62 18.39
N ASP A 72 1.47 -7.03 17.34
CA ASP A 72 1.73 -6.59 15.98
C ASP A 72 0.82 -5.43 15.59
N CYS A 73 1.31 -4.59 14.69
CA CYS A 73 0.60 -3.44 14.14
C CYS A 73 0.24 -3.70 12.68
N ILE A 74 -0.88 -3.10 12.24
CA ILE A 74 -1.42 -3.30 10.90
C ILE A 74 -0.99 -2.16 9.99
N TYR A 75 -0.47 -2.50 8.82
CA TYR A 75 -0.20 -1.55 7.75
C TYR A 75 -0.85 -2.00 6.44
N MET A 76 -1.11 -1.05 5.56
CA MET A 76 -1.53 -1.32 4.18
C MET A 76 -0.31 -1.41 3.27
N GLU A 77 -0.33 -2.39 2.37
CA GLU A 77 0.57 -2.48 1.21
C GLU A 77 -0.28 -2.35 -0.07
N LEU A 78 0.00 -1.32 -0.87
CA LEU A 78 -0.85 -0.97 -2.03
C LEU A 78 -0.76 -1.98 -3.18
N ASP A 79 0.30 -2.79 -3.24
CA ASP A 79 0.51 -3.78 -4.30
C ASP A 79 -0.15 -5.13 -3.98
N CYS A 80 -0.89 -5.22 -2.86
CA CYS A 80 -1.68 -6.39 -2.51
C CYS A 80 -3.17 -6.07 -2.39
N HIS A 81 -4.00 -7.03 -2.83
CA HIS A 81 -5.43 -7.01 -2.60
C HIS A 81 -5.89 -8.35 -2.02
N PRO A 82 -6.52 -8.38 -0.84
CA PRO A 82 -6.73 -7.26 0.10
C PRO A 82 -5.42 -6.65 0.65
N PRO A 83 -5.41 -5.39 1.11
CA PRO A 83 -4.16 -4.65 1.33
C PRO A 83 -3.53 -4.86 2.71
N LEU A 84 -4.19 -5.52 3.67
CA LEU A 84 -3.69 -5.54 5.04
C LEU A 84 -2.54 -6.52 5.23
N ARG A 85 -1.53 -6.04 5.95
CA ARG A 85 -0.44 -6.83 6.50
C ARG A 85 -0.21 -6.47 7.95
N SER A 86 0.44 -7.38 8.65
CA SER A 86 0.92 -7.16 10.02
C SER A 86 2.44 -7.15 10.08
N GLY A 87 2.98 -6.59 11.15
CA GLY A 87 4.38 -6.67 11.49
C GLY A 87 4.71 -5.85 12.73
N SER A 88 6.01 -5.77 13.05
CA SER A 88 6.50 -5.06 14.23
C SER A 88 6.04 -3.59 14.27
N CYS A 89 5.47 -3.19 15.40
CA CYS A 89 5.08 -1.81 15.68
C CYS A 89 6.25 -0.83 15.79
N LEU A 90 7.50 -1.32 15.89
CA LEU A 90 8.69 -0.47 16.10
C LEU A 90 9.15 0.26 14.82
N GLY A 91 8.59 -0.10 13.66
CA GLY A 91 8.93 0.52 12.38
C GLY A 91 8.35 1.93 12.21
N SER A 92 9.15 2.86 11.71
CA SER A 92 8.67 4.18 11.29
C SER A 92 8.01 4.10 9.91
N ARG A 93 6.74 4.50 9.80
CA ARG A 93 6.01 4.64 8.54
C ARG A 93 5.08 5.85 8.58
N LYS A 94 4.65 6.32 7.42
CA LYS A 94 3.53 7.28 7.34
C LYS A 94 2.24 6.58 7.76
N TYR A 95 1.23 7.34 8.16
CA TYR A 95 -0.03 6.81 8.68
C TYR A 95 -1.23 7.53 8.08
N ILE A 96 -2.38 6.86 8.09
CA ILE A 96 -3.68 7.42 7.72
C ILE A 96 -4.55 7.54 8.97
N CYS A 97 -5.21 8.68 9.12
CA CYS A 97 -6.19 8.91 10.18
C CYS A 97 -7.62 8.84 9.62
N GLN A 98 -8.55 8.35 10.45
CA GLN A 98 -9.97 8.55 10.24
C GLN A 98 -10.43 9.77 11.05
N TYR A 99 -11.08 10.72 10.38
CA TYR A 99 -11.79 11.81 11.04
C TYR A 99 -13.25 11.41 11.29
N ARG A 100 -13.77 11.71 12.48
CA ARG A 100 -15.19 11.60 12.83
C ARG A 100 -15.70 13.00 13.17
N PRO A 101 -16.61 13.58 12.37
CA PRO A 101 -17.21 14.89 12.65
C PRO A 101 -18.17 14.87 13.83
#